data_AF-A0A942S1F1-F1
#
_entry.id   AF-A0A942S1F1-F1
#
_cell.length_a   1.000
_cell.length_b   1.000
_cell.length_c   1.000
_cell.angle_alpha   90.00
_cell.angle_beta   90.00
_cell.angle_gamma   90.00
#
_symmetry.space_group_name_H-M   'P 1'
#
loop_
_entity.id
_entity.type
_entity.pdbx_description
1 polymer ?
#
loop_
_entity_poly.entity_id
_entity_poly.type
_entity_poly.pdbx_seq_one_letter_code
_entity_poly.pdbx_strand_id
1 'polypeptide(L)'
;MKNLVLWVVIAVVLMAIFNNFGSRSIRSDATLSYSQLIDAVKAGQVQQVSIADNTVTGRMQSGDKFKTYMPNDPHLIDDLLANGVEIVVRPPEEPSM
;
A
#
# COMPACT_ATOMS: atom_id res chain seq x y z
N MET A 1 7.80 46.50 -14.21
CA MET A 1 6.51 45.83 -14.43
C MET A 1 6.41 45.04 -15.76
N LYS A 2 7.51 44.71 -16.46
CA LYS A 2 7.46 43.93 -17.73
C LYS A 2 7.87 42.45 -17.56
N ASN A 3 8.63 42.14 -16.52
CA ASN A 3 9.09 40.77 -16.23
C ASN A 3 8.25 40.08 -15.16
N LEU A 4 7.41 40.82 -14.43
CA LEU A 4 6.58 40.28 -13.34
C LEU A 4 5.55 39.27 -13.88
N VAL A 5 4.92 39.59 -15.02
CA VAL A 5 3.93 38.72 -15.66
C VAL A 5 4.56 37.41 -16.11
N LEU A 6 5.78 37.46 -16.66
CA LEU A 6 6.53 36.27 -17.08
C LEU A 6 6.83 35.35 -15.90
N TRP A 7 7.25 35.92 -14.76
CA TRP A 7 7.51 35.17 -13.54
C TRP A 7 6.25 34.49 -12.97
N VAL A 8 5.09 35.16 -13.03
CA VAL A 8 3.81 34.59 -12.57
C VAL A 8 3.39 33.40 -13.44
N VAL A 9 3.53 33.50 -14.76
CA VAL A 9 3.21 32.39 -15.68
C VAL A 9 4.09 31.16 -15.41
N ILE A 10 5.39 31.37 -15.18
CA ILE A 10 6.32 30.28 -14.84
C ILE A 10 5.91 29.61 -13.52
N ALA A 11 5.54 30.38 -12.50
CA ALA A 11 5.09 29.84 -11.22
C ALA A 11 3.82 28.98 -11.35
N VAL A 12 2.84 29.41 -12.15
CA VAL A 12 1.60 28.67 -12.39
C VAL A 12 1.88 27.35 -13.15
N VAL A 13 2.75 27.40 -14.16
CA VAL A 13 3.13 26.20 -14.92
C VAL A 13 3.86 25.20 -14.02
N LEU A 14 4.81 25.65 -13.18
CA LEU A 14 5.47 24.80 -12.20
C LEU A 14 4.45 24.16 -11.23
N MET A 15 3.50 24.94 -10.71
CA MET A 15 2.44 24.43 -9.84
C MET A 15 1.56 23.38 -10.54
N ALA A 16 1.22 23.58 -11.81
CA ALA A 16 0.44 22.64 -12.61
C ALA A 16 1.19 21.32 -12.88
N ILE A 17 2.51 21.39 -13.11
CA ILE A 17 3.37 20.21 -13.27
C ILE A 17 3.40 19.41 -11.96
N PHE A 18 3.63 20.08 -10.81
CA PHE A 18 3.54 19.42 -9.49
C PHE A 18 2.16 18.83 -9.20
N ASN A 19 1.08 19.50 -9.62
CA ASN A 19 -0.28 18.98 -9.49
C ASN A 19 -0.53 17.74 -10.36
N ASN A 20 0.16 17.64 -11.51
CA ASN A 20 0.11 16.46 -12.39
C ASN A 20 0.92 15.28 -11.82
N PHE A 21 2.03 15.55 -11.12
CA PHE A 21 2.80 14.53 -10.41
C PHE A 21 2.12 14.05 -9.10
N GLY A 22 1.20 14.84 -8.54
CA GLY A 22 0.50 14.55 -7.28
C GLY A 22 -0.68 13.56 -7.37
N SER A 23 -1.07 13.10 -8.57
CA SER A 23 -2.17 12.14 -8.74
C SER A 23 -1.72 10.68 -8.84
N ARG A 24 -0.44 10.39 -8.63
CA ARG A 24 -0.12 9.18 -7.88
C ARG A 24 -0.57 9.49 -6.46
N SER A 25 -1.87 9.23 -6.22
CA SER A 25 -2.40 9.08 -4.89
C SER A 25 -1.29 8.43 -4.08
N ILE A 26 -0.86 9.14 -3.05
CA ILE A 26 -0.35 8.54 -1.84
C ILE A 26 -1.48 7.59 -1.44
N ARG A 27 -1.55 6.43 -2.09
CA ARG A 27 -2.24 5.24 -1.61
C ARG A 27 -1.33 4.84 -0.47
N SER A 28 -1.52 5.56 0.63
CA SER A 28 -0.91 5.28 1.91
C SER A 28 -1.03 3.78 2.06
N ASP A 29 0.10 3.07 2.15
CA ASP A 29 0.06 1.67 2.54
C ASP A 29 -0.61 1.65 3.91
N ALA A 30 -1.93 1.41 3.92
CA ALA A 30 -2.73 1.59 5.11
C ALA A 30 -2.22 0.58 6.12
N THR A 31 -1.79 1.05 7.28
CA THR A 31 -1.35 0.15 8.34
C THR A 31 -2.61 -0.38 9.01
N LEU A 32 -2.93 -1.64 8.74
CA LEU A 32 -4.06 -2.34 9.33
C LEU A 32 -3.60 -3.03 10.61
N SER A 33 -4.49 -3.06 11.61
CA SER A 33 -4.32 -4.02 12.71
C SER A 33 -4.45 -5.44 12.18
N TYR A 34 -3.88 -6.40 12.90
CA TYR A 34 -4.02 -7.82 12.56
C TYR A 34 -5.49 -8.25 12.47
N SER A 35 -6.33 -7.82 13.43
CA SER A 35 -7.76 -8.11 13.41
C SER A 35 -8.47 -7.55 12.17
N GLN A 36 -8.12 -6.34 11.74
CA GLN A 36 -8.67 -5.74 10.53
C GLN A 36 -8.28 -6.52 9.28
N LEU A 37 -7.06 -7.08 9.23
CA LEU A 37 -6.68 -7.99 8.16
C LEU A 37 -7.58 -9.22 8.15
N ILE A 38 -7.75 -9.90 9.29
CA ILE A 38 -8.57 -11.11 9.38
C ILE A 38 -10.02 -10.83 8.98
N ASP A 39 -10.59 -9.71 9.44
CA ASP A 39 -11.94 -9.30 9.06
C ASP A 39 -12.04 -9.04 7.55
N ALA A 40 -11.05 -8.38 6.95
CA ALA A 40 -10.99 -8.12 5.51
C ALA A 40 -10.82 -9.41 4.69
N VAL A 41 -10.04 -10.38 5.18
CA VAL A 41 -9.88 -11.71 4.56
C VAL A 41 -11.20 -12.46 4.57
N LYS A 42 -11.87 -12.53 5.72
CA LYS A 42 -13.19 -13.18 5.87
C LYS A 42 -14.28 -12.48 5.06
N ALA A 43 -14.15 -11.17 4.85
CA ALA A 43 -15.03 -10.39 3.98
C ALA A 43 -14.70 -10.54 2.47
N GLY A 44 -13.67 -11.30 2.10
CA GLY A 44 -13.24 -11.49 0.70
C GLY A 44 -12.64 -10.24 0.05
N GLN A 45 -12.24 -9.25 0.85
CA GLN A 45 -11.73 -7.96 0.37
C GLN A 45 -10.24 -8.01 0.06
N VAL A 46 -9.53 -9.06 0.48
CA VAL A 46 -8.10 -9.23 0.22
C VAL A 46 -7.91 -10.06 -1.05
N GLN A 47 -7.06 -9.57 -1.94
CA GLN A 47 -6.71 -10.26 -3.20
C GLN A 47 -5.43 -11.07 -3.04
N GLN A 48 -4.38 -10.43 -2.53
CA GLN A 48 -3.04 -11.02 -2.43
C GLN A 48 -2.36 -10.55 -1.15
N VAL A 49 -1.58 -11.44 -0.56
CA VAL A 49 -0.72 -11.19 0.58
C VAL A 49 0.71 -11.62 0.28
N SER A 50 1.68 -10.78 0.66
CA SER A 50 3.10 -11.06 0.68
C SER A 50 3.61 -11.07 2.11
N ILE A 51 4.21 -12.18 2.52
CA ILE A 51 4.75 -12.38 3.88
C ILE A 51 6.28 -12.32 3.83
N ALA A 52 6.87 -11.51 4.71
CA ALA A 52 8.31 -11.38 4.92
C ALA A 52 8.59 -11.19 6.43
N ASP A 53 9.27 -12.16 7.05
CA ASP A 53 9.44 -12.26 8.52
C ASP A 53 8.10 -12.08 9.27
N ASN A 54 7.99 -11.01 10.07
CA ASN A 54 6.80 -10.65 10.85
C ASN A 54 5.93 -9.58 10.16
N THR A 55 6.29 -9.20 8.94
CA THR A 55 5.57 -8.20 8.17
C THR A 55 4.73 -8.86 7.09
N VAL A 56 3.48 -8.43 7.03
CA VAL A 56 2.54 -8.86 6.01
C VAL A 56 2.15 -7.62 5.21
N THR A 57 2.39 -7.66 3.91
CA THR A 57 1.92 -6.64 2.97
C THR A 57 0.90 -7.26 2.05
N GLY A 58 0.01 -6.47 1.47
CA GLY A 58 -1.00 -7.05 0.59
C GLY A 58 -1.71 -6.03 -0.26
N ARG A 59 -2.60 -6.56 -1.10
CA ARG A 59 -3.45 -5.78 -1.99
C ARG A 59 -4.90 -6.19 -1.76
N MET A 60 -5.76 -5.19 -1.62
CA MET A 60 -7.21 -5.36 -1.58
C MET A 60 -7.77 -5.61 -2.98
N GLN A 61 -8.97 -6.15 -3.08
CA GLN A 61 -9.70 -6.28 -4.35
C GLN A 61 -9.94 -4.92 -5.02
N SER A 62 -9.98 -3.82 -4.26
CA SER A 62 -10.04 -2.45 -4.78
C SER A 62 -8.75 -1.99 -5.48
N GLY A 63 -7.64 -2.72 -5.31
CA GLY A 63 -6.31 -2.34 -5.78
C GLY A 63 -5.50 -1.50 -4.78
N ASP A 64 -6.05 -1.21 -3.60
CA ASP A 64 -5.35 -0.53 -2.51
C ASP A 64 -4.33 -1.46 -1.85
N LYS A 65 -3.21 -0.89 -1.41
CA LYS A 65 -2.17 -1.62 -0.69
C LYS A 65 -2.31 -1.42 0.82
N PHE A 66 -1.92 -2.43 1.58
CA PHE A 66 -1.89 -2.37 3.02
C PHE A 66 -0.64 -3.06 3.58
N LYS A 67 -0.34 -2.72 4.84
CA LYS A 67 0.69 -3.37 5.65
C LYS A 67 0.09 -3.74 7.00
N THR A 68 0.49 -4.89 7.53
CA THR A 68 0.23 -5.27 8.92
C THR A 68 1.43 -6.03 9.48
N TYR A 69 1.42 -6.23 10.79
CA TYR A 69 2.44 -6.98 11.50
C TYR A 69 1.78 -8.18 12.17
N MET A 70 2.30 -9.39 11.94
CA MET A 70 1.72 -10.59 12.53
C MET A 70 2.45 -10.98 13.82
N PRO A 71 1.71 -11.28 14.90
CA PRO A 71 2.26 -11.78 16.16
C PRO A 71 2.53 -13.30 16.11
N ASN A 72 3.16 -13.77 15.03
CA ASN A 72 3.48 -15.18 14.78
C ASN A 72 2.26 -16.12 14.89
N ASP A 73 1.30 -15.98 13.97
CA ASP A 73 0.06 -16.77 13.96
C ASP A 73 0.11 -17.89 12.90
N PRO A 74 0.11 -19.17 13.31
CA PRO A 74 0.11 -20.29 12.36
C PRO A 74 -1.22 -20.45 11.61
N HIS A 75 -2.34 -19.92 12.11
CA HIS A 75 -3.66 -20.06 11.49
C HIS A 75 -3.92 -19.05 10.37
N LEU A 76 -3.09 -18.01 10.25
CA LEU A 76 -3.26 -16.99 9.21
C LEU A 76 -3.24 -17.59 7.80
N ILE A 77 -2.35 -18.55 7.55
CA ILE A 77 -2.23 -19.19 6.23
C ILE A 77 -3.51 -19.96 5.90
N ASP A 78 -4.07 -20.67 6.88
CA ASP A 78 -5.32 -21.43 6.71
C ASP A 78 -6.49 -20.49 6.38
N ASP A 79 -6.62 -19.37 7.09
CA ASP A 79 -7.64 -18.35 6.85
C ASP A 79 -7.51 -17.72 5.45
N LEU A 80 -6.28 -17.43 5.00
CA LEU A 80 -6.01 -16.89 3.67
C LEU A 80 -6.38 -17.88 2.56
N LEU A 81 -5.97 -19.15 2.70
CA LEU A 81 -6.28 -20.21 1.73
C LEU A 81 -7.78 -20.49 1.65
N ALA A 82 -8.46 -20.55 2.81
CA ALA A 82 -9.90 -20.78 2.89
C ALA A 82 -10.72 -19.69 2.18
N ASN A 83 -10.19 -18.46 2.12
CA ASN A 83 -10.83 -17.33 1.45
C ASN A 83 -10.29 -17.06 0.03
N GLY A 84 -9.47 -17.96 -0.51
CA GLY A 84 -8.95 -17.85 -1.88
C GLY A 84 -7.97 -16.69 -2.10
N VAL A 85 -7.32 -16.23 -1.02
CA VAL A 85 -6.31 -15.18 -1.10
C VAL A 85 -5.01 -15.75 -1.68
N GLU A 86 -4.40 -15.05 -2.63
CA GLU A 86 -3.09 -15.44 -3.17
C GLU A 86 -1.99 -15.15 -2.15
N ILE A 87 -1.15 -16.15 -1.86
CA ILE A 87 -0.08 -16.05 -0.85
C ILE A 87 1.28 -16.09 -1.55
N VAL A 88 2.09 -15.06 -1.33
CA VAL A 88 3.46 -14.95 -1.80
C VAL A 88 4.39 -14.88 -0.60
N VAL A 89 5.39 -15.76 -0.53
CA VAL A 89 6.43 -15.71 0.51
C VAL A 89 7.69 -15.13 -0.10
N ARG A 90 8.24 -14.11 0.54
CA ARG A 90 9.50 -13.49 0.13
C ARG A 90 10.55 -13.69 1.22
N PRO A 91 11.83 -13.84 0.84
CA PRO A 91 12.90 -13.70 1.82
C PRO A 91 12.79 -12.32 2.48
N PRO A 92 13.19 -12.20 3.77
CA PRO A 92 13.21 -10.92 4.42
C PRO A 92 14.06 -9.93 3.63
N GLU A 93 13.57 -8.69 3.52
CA GLU A 93 14.37 -7.63 2.91
C GLU A 93 15.56 -7.37 3.84
N GLU A 94 16.76 -7.72 3.38
CA GLU A 94 17.98 -7.28 4.04
C GLU A 94 17.95 -5.76 4.07
N PRO A 95 17.95 -5.11 5.26
CA PRO A 95 18.04 -3.67 5.31
C PRO A 95 19.34 -3.28 4.61
N SER A 96 19.22 -2.62 3.45
CA SER A 96 20.36 -2.02 2.78
C SER A 96 20.89 -0.91 3.70
N MET A 97 21.98 -1.23 4.41
CA MET A 97 22.73 -0.27 5.23
C MET A 97 23.49 0.71 4.35
#